data_AF-A0A0K3BK26-F1
#
_entry.id   AF-A0A0K3BK26-F1
#
_cell.length_a   1.000
_cell.length_b   1.000
_cell.length_c   1.000
_cell.angle_alpha   90.00
_cell.angle_beta   90.00
_cell.angle_gamma   90.00
#
_symmetry.space_group_name_H-M   'P 1'
#
loop_
_entity.id
_entity.type
_entity.pdbx_description
1 polymer ?
#
loop_
_entity_poly.entity_id
_entity_poly.type
_entity_poly.pdbx_seq_one_letter_code
_entity_poly.pdbx_strand_id
1 'polypeptide(L)'
;MLRDVLGFHATEVAGMLGTSVDSVKSALKRARAGLRQAAYEAPAAGSPEEDALVAKFVRAWESADVDGLVALLTDDVFVSMPPMPFEYRGRDVVARFCACLFQAGRRFDLVPARANGQPAFGAYLRDPSGVRHGTGLYVLTLTADRIAAMTRFDDSVLPAFGLPPSLPATSSSGP
;
A
#
# COMPACT_ATOMS: atom_id res chain seq x y z
N MET A 1 -11.64 25.58 10.88
CA MET A 1 -10.27 26.03 10.57
C MET A 1 -9.35 25.53 11.67
N LEU A 2 -8.80 24.33 11.50
CA LEU A 2 -7.80 23.76 12.41
C LEU A 2 -6.96 22.71 11.65
N ARG A 3 -5.95 23.24 10.96
CA ARG A 3 -4.57 22.74 10.85
C ARG A 3 -4.30 21.41 10.12
N ASP A 4 -3.60 21.60 8.99
CA ASP A 4 -2.75 20.68 8.26
C ASP A 4 -2.04 19.65 9.15
N VAL A 5 -2.53 18.42 9.12
CA VAL A 5 -1.83 17.26 9.66
C VAL A 5 -1.83 16.24 8.51
N LEU A 6 -0.62 16.00 7.99
CA LEU A 6 -0.29 15.06 6.92
C LEU A 6 -0.68 15.53 5.52
N GLY A 7 0.13 16.45 4.97
CA GLY A 7 0.13 16.93 3.59
C GLY A 7 0.43 15.83 2.56
N PHE A 8 -0.42 14.82 2.50
CA PHE A 8 -0.76 14.13 1.27
C PHE A 8 -2.23 14.44 1.03
N HIS A 9 -2.51 15.67 0.62
CA HIS A 9 -3.77 15.88 -0.03
C HIS A 9 -3.76 14.98 -1.28
N ALA A 10 -4.80 14.15 -1.39
CA ALA A 10 -5.22 13.40 -2.56
C ALA A 10 -4.95 14.08 -3.93
N THR A 11 -4.80 15.40 -3.95
CA THR A 11 -4.49 16.25 -5.09
C THR A 11 -3.06 16.16 -5.63
N GLU A 12 -2.03 15.83 -4.83
CA GLU A 12 -0.65 15.73 -5.36
C GLU A 12 -0.44 14.50 -6.26
N VAL A 13 -1.17 13.41 -6.00
CA VAL A 13 -1.21 12.23 -6.89
C VAL A 13 -2.15 12.46 -8.08
N ALA A 14 -3.22 13.26 -7.91
CA ALA A 14 -4.16 13.60 -8.97
C ALA A 14 -3.59 14.60 -10.00
N GLY A 15 -2.60 15.43 -9.63
CA GLY A 15 -1.98 16.42 -10.51
C GLY A 15 -1.09 15.84 -11.62
N MET A 16 -0.84 14.52 -11.62
CA MET A 16 0.12 13.90 -12.53
C MET A 16 -0.46 13.29 -13.82
N LEU A 17 -1.77 13.00 -13.89
CA LEU A 17 -2.34 12.28 -15.04
C LEU A 17 -3.79 12.72 -15.27
N GLY A 18 -3.97 13.76 -16.08
CA GLY A 18 -5.29 14.23 -16.51
C GLY A 18 -6.06 13.15 -17.27
N THR A 19 -7.08 12.55 -16.65
CA THR A 19 -8.00 11.62 -17.31
C THR A 19 -9.38 11.61 -16.63
N SER A 20 -10.42 11.44 -17.45
CA SER A 20 -11.84 11.69 -17.11
C SER A 20 -12.57 10.50 -16.46
N VAL A 21 -13.68 10.84 -15.79
CA VAL A 21 -14.45 10.04 -14.81
C VAL A 21 -15.21 8.83 -15.40
N ASP A 22 -15.50 8.81 -16.71
CA ASP A 22 -16.43 7.81 -17.27
C ASP A 22 -15.80 6.44 -17.63
N SER A 23 -14.47 6.36 -17.79
CA SER A 23 -13.76 5.07 -18.03
C SER A 23 -13.61 4.19 -16.78
N VAL A 24 -13.88 4.74 -15.59
CA VAL A 24 -13.60 4.10 -14.30
C VAL A 24 -14.52 2.91 -14.01
N LYS A 25 -15.83 3.01 -14.27
CA LYS A 25 -16.79 1.99 -13.82
C LYS A 25 -16.60 0.61 -14.48
N SER A 26 -16.23 0.58 -15.76
CA SER A 26 -15.98 -0.67 -16.48
C SER A 26 -14.61 -1.28 -16.15
N ALA A 27 -13.62 -0.44 -15.83
CA ALA A 27 -12.34 -0.89 -15.31
C ALA A 27 -12.50 -1.51 -13.91
N LEU A 28 -13.29 -0.88 -13.03
CA LEU A 28 -13.59 -1.38 -11.69
C LEU A 28 -14.25 -2.76 -11.68
N LYS A 29 -15.21 -3.01 -12.59
CA LYS A 29 -15.91 -4.29 -12.69
C LYS A 29 -14.96 -5.42 -13.10
N ARG A 30 -14.07 -5.15 -14.07
CA ARG A 30 -13.07 -6.12 -14.54
C ARG A 30 -11.96 -6.33 -13.51
N ALA A 31 -11.51 -5.27 -12.86
CA ALA A 31 -10.56 -5.35 -11.75
C ALA A 31 -11.12 -6.20 -10.62
N ARG A 32 -12.37 -5.97 -10.17
CA ARG A 32 -13.02 -6.80 -9.15
C ARG A 32 -13.17 -8.27 -9.55
N ALA A 33 -13.43 -8.55 -10.83
CA ALA A 33 -13.49 -9.93 -11.32
C ALA A 33 -12.10 -10.60 -11.30
N GLY A 34 -11.06 -9.91 -11.79
CA GLY A 34 -9.68 -10.40 -11.74
C GLY A 34 -9.14 -10.57 -10.31
N LEU A 35 -9.51 -9.66 -9.41
CA LEU A 35 -9.14 -9.72 -7.99
C LEU A 35 -9.75 -10.93 -7.28
N ARG A 36 -10.99 -11.30 -7.61
CA ARG A 36 -11.62 -12.51 -7.07
C ARG A 36 -10.93 -13.77 -7.54
N GLN A 37 -10.47 -13.79 -8.80
CA GLN A 37 -9.74 -14.90 -9.36
C GLN A 37 -8.33 -15.00 -8.75
N ALA A 38 -7.62 -13.89 -8.63
CA ALA A 38 -6.33 -13.81 -7.94
C ALA A 38 -6.42 -14.30 -6.49
N ALA A 39 -7.46 -13.89 -5.76
CA ALA A 39 -7.70 -14.34 -4.39
C ALA A 39 -7.97 -15.85 -4.28
N TYR A 40 -8.44 -16.51 -5.35
CA TYR A 40 -8.62 -17.96 -5.37
C TYR A 40 -7.29 -18.71 -5.57
N GLU A 41 -6.36 -18.10 -6.28
CA GLU A 41 -5.01 -18.62 -6.53
C GLU A 41 -4.00 -18.15 -5.47
N ALA A 42 -4.43 -17.35 -4.49
CA ALA A 42 -3.59 -16.86 -3.43
C ALA A 42 -3.10 -18.01 -2.53
N PRO A 43 -1.86 -17.93 -2.01
CA PRO A 43 -1.40 -18.81 -0.95
C PRO A 43 -2.36 -18.83 0.23
N ALA A 44 -2.38 -19.95 0.96
CA ALA A 44 -3.17 -20.03 2.19
C ALA A 44 -2.66 -19.00 3.20
N ALA A 45 -3.59 -18.39 3.94
CA ALA A 45 -3.24 -17.41 4.96
C ALA A 45 -2.30 -18.02 6.02
N GLY A 46 -1.15 -17.39 6.25
CA GLY A 46 -0.11 -17.85 7.17
C GLY A 46 0.70 -19.03 6.64
N SER A 47 0.62 -19.34 5.34
CA SER A 47 1.50 -20.33 4.74
C SER A 47 2.92 -19.78 4.57
N PRO A 48 3.95 -20.65 4.52
CA PRO A 48 5.33 -20.22 4.27
C PRO A 48 5.51 -19.41 2.98
N GLU A 49 4.68 -19.68 1.96
CA GLU A 49 4.67 -18.96 0.69
C GLU A 49 4.11 -17.54 0.84
N GLU A 50 3.01 -17.36 1.58
CA GLU A 50 2.48 -16.03 1.93
C GLU A 50 3.53 -15.23 2.70
N ASP A 51 4.10 -15.83 3.75
CA ASP A 51 5.07 -15.18 4.62
C ASP A 51 6.34 -14.79 3.86
N ALA A 52 6.82 -15.64 2.93
CA ALA A 52 7.97 -15.34 2.10
C ALA A 52 7.71 -14.17 1.14
N LEU A 53 6.52 -14.10 0.54
CA LEU A 53 6.14 -13.01 -0.36
C LEU A 53 5.95 -11.69 0.41
N VAL A 54 5.28 -11.73 1.56
CA VAL A 54 5.11 -10.60 2.46
C VAL A 54 6.46 -10.09 2.95
N ALA A 55 7.36 -10.97 3.39
CA ALA A 55 8.68 -10.57 3.86
C ALA A 55 9.51 -9.88 2.76
N LYS A 56 9.43 -10.36 1.51
CA LYS A 56 10.07 -9.70 0.36
C LYS A 56 9.49 -8.30 0.13
N PHE A 57 8.15 -8.17 0.17
CA PHE A 57 7.47 -6.89 0.01
C PHE A 57 7.86 -5.89 1.09
N VAL A 58 7.80 -6.30 2.36
CA VAL A 58 8.16 -5.44 3.50
C VAL A 58 9.60 -4.96 3.39
N ARG A 59 10.55 -5.85 3.08
CA ARG A 59 11.95 -5.46 2.90
C ARG A 59 12.13 -4.45 1.78
N ALA A 60 11.52 -4.67 0.62
CA ALA A 60 11.61 -3.76 -0.50
C ALA A 60 10.96 -2.40 -0.20
N TRP A 61 9.87 -2.39 0.55
CA TRP A 61 9.19 -1.16 0.98
C TRP A 61 10.04 -0.34 1.96
N GLU A 62 10.56 -0.97 3.00
CA GLU A 62 11.35 -0.29 4.05
C GLU A 62 12.69 0.21 3.53
N SER A 63 13.31 -0.50 2.57
CA SER A 63 14.53 -0.07 1.89
C SER A 63 14.29 1.00 0.81
N ALA A 64 13.03 1.31 0.49
CA ALA A 64 12.64 2.13 -0.66
C ALA A 64 13.16 1.58 -2.01
N ASP A 65 13.26 0.26 -2.13
CA ASP A 65 13.66 -0.46 -3.34
C ASP A 65 12.46 -0.59 -4.30
N VAL A 66 12.32 0.41 -5.18
CA VAL A 66 11.22 0.46 -6.16
C VAL A 66 11.31 -0.69 -7.15
N ASP A 67 12.51 -1.06 -7.60
CA ASP A 67 12.70 -2.14 -8.57
C ASP A 67 12.34 -3.50 -7.93
N GLY A 68 12.76 -3.71 -6.67
CA GLY A 68 12.39 -4.87 -5.87
C GLY A 68 10.88 -4.96 -5.64
N LEU A 69 10.20 -3.84 -5.34
CA LEU A 69 8.74 -3.81 -5.23
C LEU A 69 8.08 -4.20 -6.55
N VAL A 70 8.50 -3.60 -7.66
CA VAL A 70 7.95 -3.86 -9.01
C VAL A 70 8.14 -5.31 -9.44
N ALA A 71 9.26 -5.95 -9.08
CA ALA A 71 9.52 -7.34 -9.39
C ALA A 71 8.55 -8.33 -8.71
N LEU A 72 7.97 -7.94 -7.57
CA LEU A 72 6.98 -8.76 -6.84
C LEU A 72 5.57 -8.64 -7.41
N LEU A 73 5.34 -7.69 -8.32
CA LEU A 73 4.05 -7.42 -8.90
C LEU A 73 3.79 -8.29 -10.13
N THR A 74 2.53 -8.59 -10.35
CA THR A 74 2.07 -9.09 -11.65
C THR A 74 2.20 -7.99 -12.72
N ASP A 75 2.28 -8.38 -14.00
CA ASP A 75 2.30 -7.41 -15.12
C ASP A 75 1.07 -6.51 -15.12
N ASP A 76 -0.05 -7.07 -14.66
CA ASP A 76 -1.37 -6.45 -14.63
C ASP A 76 -1.78 -5.95 -13.24
N VAL A 77 -0.79 -5.70 -12.37
CA VAL A 77 -1.05 -5.26 -11.01
C VAL A 77 -2.01 -4.07 -10.97
N PHE A 78 -2.97 -4.15 -10.06
CA PHE A 78 -3.99 -3.14 -9.89
C PHE A 78 -3.74 -2.33 -8.60
N VAL A 79 -3.70 -1.00 -8.71
CA VAL A 79 -3.63 -0.10 -7.56
C VAL A 79 -4.88 0.75 -7.45
N SER A 80 -5.46 0.82 -6.25
CA SER A 80 -6.64 1.63 -5.94
C SER A 80 -6.45 2.42 -4.64
N MET A 81 -6.98 3.64 -4.60
CA MET A 81 -6.92 4.56 -3.46
C MET A 81 -8.31 5.19 -3.18
N PRO A 82 -9.26 4.48 -2.54
CA PRO A 82 -10.56 5.05 -2.19
C PRO A 82 -10.39 6.29 -1.28
N PRO A 83 -11.19 7.37 -1.42
CA PRO A 83 -12.40 7.56 -2.21
C PRO A 83 -12.17 8.03 -3.66
N MET A 84 -10.92 8.17 -4.10
CA MET A 84 -10.64 8.61 -5.46
C MET A 84 -10.83 7.47 -6.47
N PRO A 85 -11.54 7.72 -7.59
CA PRO A 85 -11.78 6.72 -8.64
C PRO A 85 -10.56 6.44 -9.53
N PHE A 86 -9.35 6.79 -9.08
CA PHE A 86 -8.15 6.57 -9.87
C PHE A 86 -7.71 5.11 -9.73
N GLU A 87 -7.88 4.40 -10.83
CA GLU A 87 -7.46 3.02 -11.01
C GLU A 87 -6.22 3.00 -11.88
N TYR A 88 -5.16 2.42 -11.35
CA TYR A 88 -3.90 2.34 -12.05
C TYR A 88 -3.55 0.88 -12.29
N ARG A 89 -3.34 0.52 -13.56
CA ARG A 89 -2.92 -0.83 -13.95
C ARG A 89 -1.48 -0.79 -14.45
N GLY A 90 -0.70 -1.75 -14.00
CA GLY A 90 0.63 -2.01 -14.52
C GLY A 90 1.76 -1.54 -13.60
N ARG A 91 2.90 -2.20 -13.78
CA ARG A 91 4.12 -2.02 -12.98
C ARG A 91 4.63 -0.58 -12.98
N ASP A 92 4.59 0.10 -14.11
CA ASP A 92 5.10 1.48 -14.25
C ASP A 92 4.38 2.47 -13.33
N VAL A 93 3.06 2.26 -13.12
CA VAL A 93 2.31 3.16 -12.26
C VAL A 93 2.63 2.92 -10.80
N VAL A 94 2.83 1.66 -10.40
CA VAL A 94 3.27 1.35 -9.04
C VAL A 94 4.67 1.87 -8.79
N ALA A 95 5.57 1.75 -9.77
CA ALA A 95 6.90 2.32 -9.72
C ALA A 95 6.85 3.83 -9.47
N ARG A 96 6.04 4.57 -10.24
CA ARG A 96 5.86 6.01 -10.09
C ARG A 96 5.23 6.38 -8.74
N PHE A 97 4.25 5.62 -8.29
CA PHE A 97 3.61 5.81 -6.99
C PHE A 97 4.61 5.62 -5.84
N CYS A 98 5.34 4.50 -5.82
CA CYS A 98 6.36 4.22 -4.83
C CYS A 98 7.50 5.25 -4.88
N ALA A 99 7.96 5.63 -6.07
CA ALA A 99 8.95 6.69 -6.24
C ALA A 99 8.46 8.01 -5.61
N CYS A 100 7.20 8.39 -5.86
CA CYS A 100 6.58 9.58 -5.25
C CYS A 100 6.47 9.47 -3.72
N LEU A 101 6.15 8.29 -3.18
CA LEU A 101 6.11 8.09 -1.73
C LEU A 101 7.48 8.24 -1.08
N PHE A 102 8.51 7.66 -1.70
CA PHE A 102 9.89 7.65 -1.18
C PHE A 102 10.69 8.90 -1.55
N GLN A 103 10.09 9.86 -2.27
CA GLN A 103 10.69 11.15 -2.55
C GLN A 103 11.14 11.85 -1.27
N ALA A 104 12.15 12.73 -1.41
CA ALA A 104 12.75 13.48 -0.31
C ALA A 104 13.29 12.61 0.85
N GLY A 105 13.67 11.36 0.58
CA GLY A 105 14.27 10.47 1.58
C GLY A 105 13.30 9.93 2.61
N ARG A 106 12.00 10.01 2.35
CA ARG A 106 10.96 9.51 3.25
C ARG A 106 11.06 8.01 3.42
N ARG A 107 10.84 7.55 4.65
CA ARG A 107 10.88 6.14 5.03
C ARG A 107 9.62 5.80 5.80
N PHE A 108 9.08 4.63 5.52
CA PHE A 108 7.83 4.16 6.09
C PHE A 108 8.08 2.82 6.76
N ASP A 109 7.56 2.69 7.98
CA ASP A 109 7.47 1.41 8.67
C ASP A 109 6.14 0.76 8.38
N LEU A 110 6.18 -0.53 8.09
CA LEU A 110 4.98 -1.32 7.90
C LEU A 110 4.66 -2.10 9.17
N VAL A 111 3.51 -1.83 9.77
CA VAL A 111 2.98 -2.65 10.86
C VAL A 111 1.99 -3.64 10.31
N PRO A 112 2.21 -4.96 10.46
CA PRO A 112 1.35 -5.98 9.88
C PRO A 112 -0.05 -5.95 10.51
N ALA A 113 -1.04 -6.19 9.66
CA ALA A 113 -2.45 -6.34 9.97
C ALA A 113 -3.08 -7.35 8.99
N ARG A 114 -4.38 -7.64 9.14
CA ARG A 114 -5.13 -8.42 8.15
C ARG A 114 -6.44 -7.74 7.81
N ALA A 115 -6.81 -7.77 6.53
CA ALA A 115 -8.08 -7.28 6.03
C ALA A 115 -8.77 -8.38 5.22
N ASN A 116 -9.93 -8.86 5.68
CA ASN A 116 -10.69 -9.93 5.03
C ASN A 116 -9.83 -11.18 4.71
N GLY A 117 -8.92 -11.55 5.62
CA GLY A 117 -8.00 -12.68 5.45
C GLY A 117 -6.73 -12.37 4.64
N GLN A 118 -6.69 -11.25 3.91
CA GLN A 118 -5.54 -10.83 3.12
C GLN A 118 -4.49 -10.10 3.96
N PRO A 119 -3.20 -10.17 3.59
CA PRO A 119 -2.14 -9.36 4.20
C PRO A 119 -2.44 -7.87 4.09
N ALA A 120 -2.33 -7.16 5.21
CA ALA A 120 -2.47 -5.72 5.27
C ALA A 120 -1.36 -5.09 6.12
N PHE A 121 -1.08 -3.81 5.91
CA PHE A 121 -0.05 -3.08 6.62
C PHE A 121 -0.50 -1.65 6.93
N GLY A 122 -0.39 -1.23 8.19
CA GLY A 122 -0.38 0.19 8.51
C GLY A 122 0.96 0.78 8.11
N ALA A 123 0.95 1.81 7.26
CA ALA A 123 2.17 2.49 6.86
C ALA A 123 2.41 3.73 7.70
N TYR A 124 3.54 3.77 8.40
CA TYR A 124 3.89 4.85 9.30
C TYR A 124 5.11 5.60 8.79
N LEU A 125 4.93 6.88 8.43
CA LEU A 125 6.02 7.75 8.02
C LEU A 125 6.91 8.10 9.21
N ARG A 126 8.22 7.86 9.07
CA ARG A 126 9.22 8.29 10.05
C ARG A 126 9.45 9.81 9.94
N ASP A 127 9.24 10.51 11.04
CA ASP A 127 9.59 11.92 11.23
C ASP A 127 11.04 12.07 11.75
N PRO A 128 11.74 13.19 11.50
CA PRO A 128 13.09 13.43 12.04
C PRO A 128 13.20 13.34 13.57
N SER A 129 12.12 13.58 14.32
CA SER A 129 12.05 13.38 15.77
C SER A 129 12.04 11.91 16.20
N GLY A 130 11.93 10.98 15.24
CA GLY A 130 11.82 9.55 15.46
C GLY A 130 10.37 9.06 15.63
N VAL A 131 9.40 9.96 15.84
CA VAL A 131 7.97 9.60 15.88
C VAL A 131 7.53 9.08 14.51
N ARG A 132 6.62 8.11 14.51
CA ARG A 132 6.14 7.45 13.30
C ARG A 132 4.66 7.69 13.14
N HIS A 133 4.27 8.46 12.14
CA HIS A 133 2.89 8.89 11.92
C HIS A 133 2.19 7.97 10.93
N GLY A 134 1.04 7.41 11.32
CA GLY A 134 0.21 6.59 10.45
C GLY A 134 -0.27 7.41 9.25
N THR A 135 -0.05 6.88 8.06
CA THR A 135 -0.41 7.56 6.79
C THR A 135 -1.51 6.85 6.02
N GLY A 136 -1.90 5.66 6.47
CA GLY A 136 -2.90 4.83 5.84
C GLY A 136 -2.63 3.34 5.98
N LEU A 137 -3.55 2.54 5.44
CA LEU A 137 -3.50 1.09 5.42
C LEU A 137 -3.32 0.61 3.98
N TYR A 138 -2.36 -0.28 3.74
CA TYR A 138 -2.21 -1.00 2.48
C TYR A 138 -2.73 -2.42 2.63
N VAL A 139 -3.56 -2.87 1.69
CA VAL A 139 -4.05 -4.25 1.61
C VAL A 139 -3.52 -4.86 0.32
N LEU A 140 -2.88 -6.01 0.42
CA LEU A 140 -2.31 -6.72 -0.72
C LEU A 140 -3.20 -7.89 -1.11
N THR A 141 -3.57 -7.96 -2.38
CA THR A 141 -4.15 -9.18 -2.95
C THR A 141 -3.05 -9.96 -3.64
N LEU A 142 -2.78 -11.15 -3.12
CA LEU A 142 -1.78 -12.07 -3.66
C LEU A 142 -2.39 -12.98 -4.72
N THR A 143 -1.55 -13.54 -5.57
CA THR A 143 -1.88 -14.61 -6.52
C THR A 143 -0.64 -15.48 -6.70
N ALA A 144 -0.74 -16.79 -6.47
CA ALA A 144 0.37 -17.72 -6.50
C ALA A 144 1.63 -17.18 -5.79
N ASP A 145 2.64 -16.72 -6.54
CA ASP A 145 3.92 -16.21 -6.06
C ASP A 145 4.11 -14.69 -6.21
N ARG A 146 3.06 -13.93 -6.58
CA ARG A 146 3.10 -12.50 -6.88
C ARG A 146 1.97 -11.70 -6.26
N ILE A 147 2.08 -10.37 -6.34
CA ILE A 147 1.06 -9.42 -5.91
C ILE A 147 0.21 -9.01 -7.12
N ALA A 148 -1.08 -9.36 -7.06
CA ALA A 148 -2.07 -9.01 -8.08
C ALA A 148 -2.65 -7.60 -7.89
N ALA A 149 -2.73 -7.13 -6.65
CA ALA A 149 -3.18 -5.77 -6.37
C ALA A 149 -2.70 -5.21 -5.05
N MET A 150 -2.73 -3.89 -4.98
CA MET A 150 -2.47 -3.12 -3.77
C MET A 150 -3.55 -2.06 -3.61
N THR A 151 -4.29 -2.12 -2.52
CA THR A 151 -5.31 -1.11 -2.19
C THR A 151 -4.80 -0.27 -1.03
N ARG A 152 -4.79 1.06 -1.17
CA ARG A 152 -4.46 1.98 -0.09
C ARG A 152 -5.70 2.68 0.43
N PHE A 153 -5.94 2.57 1.73
CA PHE A 153 -6.91 3.36 2.48
C PHE A 153 -6.20 4.49 3.22
N ASP A 154 -6.94 5.57 3.51
CA ASP A 154 -6.44 6.66 4.37
C ASP A 154 -6.24 6.21 5.82
N ASP A 155 -5.67 7.08 6.65
CA ASP A 155 -5.32 6.80 8.04
C ASP A 155 -6.53 6.64 8.98
N SER A 156 -7.74 7.09 8.57
CA SER A 156 -8.94 6.97 9.39
C SER A 156 -9.35 5.51 9.65
N VAL A 157 -8.90 4.57 8.80
CA VAL A 157 -9.20 3.14 9.01
C VAL A 157 -8.27 2.49 10.04
N LEU A 158 -7.11 3.06 10.36
CA LEU A 158 -6.11 2.44 11.24
C LEU A 158 -6.68 1.98 12.59
N PRO A 159 -7.49 2.80 13.32
CA PRO A 159 -8.06 2.37 14.61
C PRO A 159 -8.96 1.14 14.49
N ALA A 160 -9.67 0.95 13.37
CA ALA A 160 -10.52 -0.21 13.13
C ALA A 160 -9.71 -1.52 13.00
N PHE A 161 -8.42 -1.42 12.65
CA PHE A 161 -7.48 -2.54 12.59
C PHE A 161 -6.64 -2.67 13.88
N GLY A 162 -6.99 -1.95 14.95
CA GLY A 162 -6.23 -1.94 16.20
C GLY A 162 -4.88 -1.23 16.09
N LEU A 163 -4.68 -0.43 15.04
CA LEU A 163 -3.44 0.29 14.77
C LEU A 163 -3.56 1.74 15.29
N PRO A 164 -2.60 2.21 16.11
CA PRO A 164 -2.64 3.59 16.61
C PRO A 164 -2.35 4.60 15.49
N PRO A 165 -2.81 5.85 15.61
CA PRO A 165 -2.53 6.90 14.62
C PRO A 165 -1.05 7.32 14.57
N SER A 166 -0.29 7.03 15.63
CA SER A 166 1.16 7.25 15.68
C SER A 166 1.82 6.22 16.58
N LEU A 167 3.03 5.81 16.23
CA LEU A 167 3.88 4.97 17.06
C LEU A 167 4.99 5.84 17.65
N PRO A 168 5.39 5.55 18.91
CA PRO A 168 6.55 6.21 19.49
C PRO A 168 7.79 5.92 18.64
N ALA A 169 8.83 6.75 18.81
CA ALA A 169 10.14 6.39 18.31
C ALA A 169 10.46 4.97 18.76
N THR A 170 11.01 4.15 17.87
CA THR A 170 11.56 2.86 18.27
C THR A 170 12.64 3.18 19.30
N SER A 171 12.29 3.14 20.58
CA SER A 171 13.26 2.92 21.62
C SER A 171 13.87 1.59 21.25
N SER A 172 15.10 1.65 20.72
CA SER A 172 16.01 0.54 20.79
C SER A 172 16.00 0.12 22.26
N SER A 173 15.18 -0.87 22.59
CA SER A 173 15.41 -1.64 23.78
C SER A 173 16.65 -2.45 23.43
N GLY A 174 17.80 -1.84 23.72
CA GLY A 174 19.10 -2.50 23.70
C GLY A 174 19.12 -3.68 24.69
N PRO A 175 20.15 -4.52 24.58
CA PRO A 175 20.18 -5.92 25.01
C PRO A 175 19.96 -6.17 26.50
#